data_AF-A0A8S4BL20-F1
#
_entry.id   AF-A0A8S4BL20-F1
#
_cell.length_a   1.000
_cell.length_b   1.000
_cell.length_c   1.000
_cell.angle_alpha   90.00
_cell.angle_beta   90.00
_cell.angle_gamma   90.00
#
_symmetry.space_group_name_H-M   'P 1'
#
loop_
_entity.id
_entity.type
_entity.pdbx_description
1 polymer ?
#
loop_
_entity_poly.entity_id
_entity_poly.type
_entity_poly.pdbx_seq_one_letter_code
_entity_poly.pdbx_strand_id
1 'polypeptide(L)' 'MQPSGVRVQQVADFKVDARNAGSGELKVVVKGPKGTEEPVRQISSRDGVSAYEYHPSSPGKYTVSITWGGQHIPKR' A
#
# COMPACT_ATOMS: atom_id res chain seq x y z
N MET A 1 12.40 3.73 -11.00
CA MET A 1 11.65 4.99 -10.73
C MET A 1 10.18 4.69 -10.93
N GLN A 2 9.35 4.69 -9.88
CA GLN A 2 7.89 4.58 -10.05
C GLN A 2 7.34 5.96 -10.46
N PRO A 3 6.69 6.10 -11.62
CA PRO A 3 6.11 7.36 -12.05
C PRO A 3 4.68 7.52 -11.52
N SER A 4 4.19 8.75 -11.65
CA SER A 4 2.82 9.23 -11.38
C SER A 4 2.39 9.23 -9.91
N GLY A 5 2.53 10.43 -9.33
CA GLY A 5 1.91 10.80 -8.07
C GLY A 5 0.41 10.57 -8.08
N VAL A 6 -0.05 9.89 -7.04
CA VAL A 6 -1.46 9.81 -6.68
C VAL A 6 -1.98 11.23 -6.51
N ARG A 7 -2.95 11.62 -7.35
CA ARG A 7 -3.63 12.91 -7.24
C ARG A 7 -4.52 12.90 -6.00
N VAL A 8 -4.39 13.92 -5.18
CA VAL A 8 -5.23 14.17 -3.99
C VAL A 8 -6.72 14.11 -4.38
N GLN A 9 -7.54 13.46 -3.56
CA GLN A 9 -8.99 13.18 -3.73
C GLN A 9 -9.42 12.05 -4.67
N GLN A 10 -8.50 11.36 -5.35
CA GLN A 10 -8.84 10.05 -5.94
C GLN A 10 -8.60 8.95 -4.91
N VAL A 11 -9.59 8.07 -4.77
CA VAL A 11 -9.40 6.77 -4.12
C VAL A 11 -8.18 6.13 -4.76
N ALA A 12 -7.18 5.85 -3.93
CA ALA A 12 -5.90 5.39 -4.40
C ALA A 12 -5.83 3.89 -4.16
N ASP A 13 -5.90 3.12 -5.24
CA ASP A 13 -5.66 1.70 -5.22
C ASP A 13 -4.20 1.38 -5.55
N PHE A 14 -3.66 0.38 -4.87
CA PHE A 14 -2.38 -0.20 -5.24
C PHE A 14 -2.41 -1.71 -5.08
N LYS A 15 -1.62 -2.39 -5.90
CA LYS A 15 -1.49 -3.84 -5.89
C LYS A 15 -0.13 -4.23 -5.36
N VAL A 16 -0.14 -5.22 -4.48
CA VAL A 16 1.07 -5.86 -3.95
C VAL A 16 1.13 -7.25 -4.52
N ASP A 17 2.14 -7.49 -5.35
CA ASP A 17 2.46 -8.83 -5.83
C ASP A 17 3.42 -9.50 -4.85
N ALA A 18 2.91 -10.52 -4.16
CA ALA A 18 3.67 -11.32 -3.21
C ALA A 18 3.77 -12.79 -3.61
N ARG A 19 3.50 -13.12 -4.88
CA ARG A 19 3.53 -14.51 -5.39
C ARG A 19 4.84 -15.23 -5.14
N ASN A 20 5.96 -14.51 -5.20
CA ASN A 20 7.30 -15.05 -5.03
C ASN A 20 7.89 -14.76 -3.64
N ALA A 21 7.10 -14.24 -2.70
CA ALA A 21 7.59 -13.81 -1.40
C ALA A 21 7.70 -14.97 -0.38
N GLY A 22 7.23 -16.17 -0.72
CA GLY A 22 7.22 -17.34 0.17
C GLY A 22 6.07 -17.29 1.19
N SER A 23 6.21 -17.93 2.35
CA SER A 23 5.23 -17.85 3.44
C SER A 23 5.49 -16.62 4.31
N GLY A 24 4.47 -15.77 4.50
CA GLY A 24 4.59 -14.60 5.36
C GLY A 24 3.28 -13.80 5.43
N GLU A 25 3.19 -12.92 6.43
CA GLU A 25 2.06 -12.00 6.57
C GLU A 25 2.32 -10.70 5.80
N LEU A 26 1.37 -10.32 4.95
CA LEU A 26 1.42 -9.03 4.25
C LEU A 26 0.84 -7.94 5.14
N LYS A 27 1.68 -6.98 5.52
CA LYS A 27 1.27 -5.80 6.27
C LYS A 27 1.48 -4.55 5.43
N VAL A 28 0.42 -3.75 5.38
CA VAL A 28 0.35 -2.52 4.59
C VAL A 28 -0.01 -1.38 5.52
N VAL A 29 0.83 -0.35 5.54
CA VAL A 29 0.64 0.84 6.38
C VAL A 29 0.72 2.07 5.50
N VAL A 30 -0.34 2.88 5.51
CA VAL A 30 -0.36 4.18 4.83
C VAL A 30 -0.26 5.25 5.90
N LYS A 31 0.77 6.11 5.80
CA LYS A 31 0.93 7.28 6.67
C LYS A 31 0.63 8.55 5.89
N GLY A 32 -0.28 9.35 6.43
CA GLY A 32 -0.63 10.65 5.89
C GLY A 32 0.41 11.74 6.13
N PRO A 33 0.17 12.94 5.59
CA PRO A 33 1.12 14.06 5.67
C PRO A 33 1.38 14.53 7.10
N LYS A 34 0.47 14.25 8.03
CA LYS A 34 0.62 14.56 9.48
C LYS A 34 1.31 13.44 10.26
N GLY A 35 1.75 12.36 9.59
CA GLY A 35 2.30 11.17 10.22
C GLY A 35 1.25 10.19 10.77
N THR A 36 -0.04 10.52 10.67
CA THR A 36 -1.16 9.67 11.09
C THR A 36 -1.31 8.47 10.16
N GLU A 37 -1.62 7.30 10.72
CA GLU A 37 -1.96 6.13 9.93
C GLU A 37 -3.37 6.28 9.35
N GLU A 38 -3.50 6.06 8.04
CA GLU A 38 -4.78 6.03 7.36
C GLU A 38 -5.31 4.59 7.29
N PRO A 39 -6.63 4.41 7.38
CA PRO A 39 -7.24 3.11 7.18
C PRO A 39 -7.02 2.63 5.74
N VAL A 40 -6.52 1.40 5.62
CA VAL A 40 -6.32 0.71 4.34
C VAL A 40 -7.24 -0.50 4.30
N ARG A 41 -8.00 -0.62 3.22
CA ARG A 41 -8.91 -1.75 3.00
C ARG A 41 -8.36 -2.66 1.92
N GLN A 42 -8.29 -3.96 2.19
CA GLN A 42 -8.05 -4.94 1.14
C GLN A 42 -9.34 -5.15 0.34
N ILE A 43 -9.29 -4.87 -0.97
CA ILE A 43 -10.43 -4.98 -1.87
C ILE A 43 -10.38 -6.27 -2.71
N SER A 44 -9.21 -6.85 -2.92
CA SER A 44 -9.07 -8.17 -3.52
C SER A 44 -7.78 -8.85 -3.11
N SER A 45 -7.79 -10.19 -3.12
CA SER A 45 -6.60 -11.02 -3.01
C SER A 45 -6.79 -12.21 -3.93
N ARG A 46 -6.04 -12.25 -5.03
CA ARG A 46 -6.14 -13.31 -6.02
C ARG A 46 -4.75 -13.69 -6.52
N ASP A 47 -4.49 -14.99 -6.57
CA ASP A 47 -3.27 -15.55 -7.12
C ASP A 47 -2.00 -14.91 -6.55
N GLY A 48 -1.93 -14.68 -5.23
CA GLY A 48 -0.78 -14.04 -4.56
C GLY A 48 -0.61 -12.54 -4.80
N VAL A 49 -1.55 -11.90 -5.50
CA VAL A 49 -1.63 -10.45 -5.68
C VAL A 49 -2.77 -9.90 -4.83
N SER A 50 -2.46 -8.99 -3.92
CA SER A 50 -3.46 -8.31 -3.08
C SER A 50 -3.61 -6.86 -3.48
N ALA A 51 -4.84 -6.41 -3.71
CA ALA A 51 -5.17 -5.03 -3.99
C ALA A 51 -5.71 -4.34 -2.75
N TYR A 52 -5.18 -3.16 -2.47
CA TYR A 52 -5.52 -2.33 -1.34
C TYR A 52 -6.03 -0.98 -1.81
N GLU A 53 -6.94 -0.42 -1.05
CA GLU A 53 -7.56 0.87 -1.27
C GLU A 53 -7.43 1.70 0.01
N TYR A 54 -7.05 2.97 -0.12
CA TYR A 54 -7.09 3.91 1.00
C TYR A 54 -7.78 5.22 0.62
N HIS A 55 -8.42 5.82 1.61
CA HIS A 55 -9.16 7.07 1.47
C HIS A 55 -8.36 8.20 2.12
N PRO A 56 -7.64 9.04 1.35
CA PRO A 56 -6.88 10.14 1.92
C PRO A 56 -7.81 11.15 2.59
N SER A 57 -7.68 11.29 3.91
CA SER A 57 -8.48 12.21 4.72
C SER A 57 -8.07 13.68 4.59
N SER A 58 -6.87 13.97 4.05
CA SER A 58 -6.31 15.31 3.93
C SER A 58 -5.42 15.47 2.70
N PRO A 59 -5.35 16.67 2.10
CA PRO A 59 -4.39 16.92 1.02
C PRO A 59 -2.95 16.85 1.56
N GLY A 60 -2.06 16.19 0.83
CA GLY A 60 -0.63 16.15 1.14
C GLY A 60 0.07 14.88 0.67
N LYS A 61 1.32 14.71 1.11
CA LYS A 61 2.13 13.54 0.76
C LYS A 61 1.77 12.36 1.66
N TYR A 62 1.39 11.26 1.03
CA TYR A 62 1.16 9.97 1.69
C TYR A 62 2.36 9.05 1.48
N THR A 63 2.72 8.28 2.50
CA THR A 63 3.79 7.28 2.45
C THR A 63 3.19 5.90 2.66
N VAL A 64 3.33 5.04 1.66
CA VAL A 64 2.89 3.63 1.72
C VAL A 64 4.08 2.76 2.09
N SER A 65 3.97 2.04 3.20
CA SER A 65 4.95 1.07 3.69
C SER A 65 4.37 -0.34 3.57
N ILE A 66 5.07 -1.22 2.87
CA ILE A 66 4.63 -2.59 2.59
C ILE A 66 5.69 -3.55 3.11
N THR A 67 5.30 -4.45 4.00
CA THR A 67 6.16 -5.44 4.63
C THR A 67 5.57 -6.85 4.49
N TRP A 68 6.40 -7.84 4.22
CA TRP A 68 6.04 -9.26 4.11
C TRP A 68 6.80 -10.07 5.17
N GLY A 69 6.09 -10.72 6.10
CA GLY A 69 6.71 -11.50 7.18
C GLY A 69 7.65 -10.68 8.08
N GLY A 70 7.38 -9.37 8.22
CA GLY A 70 8.25 -8.42 8.94
C GLY A 70 9.41 -7.85 8.12
N GLN A 71 9.61 -8.31 6.87
CA GLN A 71 10.66 -7.81 5.98
C GLN A 71 10.11 -6.82 4.95
N HIS A 72 10.83 -5.74 4.68
CA HIS A 72 10.44 -4.78 3.63
C HIS A 72 10.49 -5.45 2.25
N ILE A 73 9.40 -5.33 1.48
CA ILE A 73 9.39 -5.79 0.08
C ILE A 73 10.20 -4.79 -0.75
N PRO A 74 11.28 -5.21 -1.44
CA PRO A 74 12.04 -4.31 -2.29
C PRO A 74 11.18 -3.85 -3.47
N LYS A 75 11.08 -2.52 -3.65
CA LYS A 75 10.46 -1.92 -4.85
C LYS A 75 11.36 -2.19 -6.05
N ARG A 76 10.95 -3.08 -6.96
CA ARG A 76 11.53 -3.14 -8.32
C ARG A 76 10.81 -2.14 -9.23
#